data_AF-A0A9J6E0A2-F1
#
_entry.id   AF-A0A9J6E0A2-F1
#
_cell.length_a   1.000
_cell.length_b   1.000
_cell.length_c   1.000
_cell.angle_alpha   90.00
_cell.angle_beta   90.00
_cell.angle_gamma   90.00
#
_symmetry.space_group_name_H-M   'P 1'
#
loop_
_entity.id
_entity.type
_entity.pdbx_description
1 polymer ?
#
loop_
_entity_poly.entity_id
_entity_poly.type
_entity_poly.pdbx_seq_one_letter_code
_entity_poly.pdbx_strand_id
1 'polypeptide(L)'
;MKSAFGHQVISKAERQLLQARIEDCKQTVKRLETDIFFTTRQLEFIMPELLPEIHLVADLASRRRTEKQETSQERKLSALLKKGRKTRGPMLEQPDTRKVVCAVENAIGLLGESERDEVRTRAVAILSRIRKSGCQQVLSEDEKKAIKAMHKNKKIAVLPVGKGNVTVVLDRSAYESKMTEIVGDCTTYAKINKVPYL
;
A
#
# COMPACT_ATOMS: atom_id res chain seq x y z
N MET A 1 -4.44 -24.46 18.36
CA MET A 1 -3.82 -24.92 17.09
C MET A 1 -4.21 -23.96 15.96
N LYS A 2 -3.47 -22.86 15.75
CA LYS A 2 -3.74 -21.96 14.62
C LYS A 2 -2.87 -22.37 13.42
N SER A 3 -3.50 -23.16 12.54
CA SER A 3 -3.26 -23.40 11.11
C SER A 3 -1.84 -23.57 10.56
N ALA A 4 -1.23 -24.74 10.78
CA ALA A 4 -0.14 -25.23 9.91
C ALA A 4 -0.54 -25.20 8.42
N PHE A 5 -1.81 -25.47 8.13
CA PHE A 5 -2.41 -25.36 6.81
C PHE A 5 -2.38 -23.94 6.23
N GLY A 6 -2.63 -22.91 7.05
CA GLY A 6 -2.60 -21.52 6.61
C GLY A 6 -1.19 -21.08 6.19
N HIS A 7 -0.17 -21.48 6.94
CA HIS A 7 1.22 -21.23 6.58
C HIS A 7 1.62 -21.94 5.27
N GLN A 8 1.11 -23.14 5.04
CA GLN A 8 1.35 -23.88 3.80
C GLN A 8 0.70 -23.20 2.58
N VAL A 9 -0.52 -22.69 2.72
CA VAL A 9 -1.22 -21.95 1.66
C VAL A 9 -0.47 -20.66 1.31
N ILE A 10 -0.04 -19.88 2.30
CA ILE A 10 0.71 -18.64 2.08
C ILE A 10 2.03 -18.95 1.38
N SER A 11 2.80 -19.92 1.88
CA SER A 11 4.09 -20.29 1.29
C SER A 11 3.96 -20.81 -0.14
N LYS A 12 2.86 -21.50 -0.47
CA LYS A 12 2.56 -21.92 -1.84
C LYS A 12 2.24 -20.74 -2.74
N ALA A 13 1.41 -19.79 -2.27
CA ALA A 13 1.08 -18.58 -3.02
C ALA A 13 2.32 -17.71 -3.29
N GLU A 14 3.19 -17.55 -2.29
CA GLU A 14 4.46 -16.82 -2.42
C GLU A 14 5.34 -17.45 -3.51
N ARG A 15 5.52 -18.78 -3.49
CA ARG A 15 6.28 -19.48 -4.54
C ARG A 15 5.68 -19.29 -5.92
N GLN A 16 4.36 -19.37 -6.05
CA GLN A 16 3.67 -19.18 -7.33
C GLN A 16 3.83 -17.76 -7.87
N LEU A 17 3.71 -16.74 -7.01
CA LEU A 17 3.93 -15.34 -7.37
C LEU A 17 5.37 -15.09 -7.81
N LEU A 18 6.35 -15.62 -7.07
CA LEU A 18 7.76 -15.52 -7.45
C LEU A 18 8.03 -16.19 -8.79
N GLN A 19 7.47 -17.38 -9.02
CA GLN A 19 7.65 -18.11 -10.26
C GLN A 19 7.01 -17.39 -11.46
N ALA A 20 5.78 -16.86 -11.30
CA ALA A 20 5.14 -16.04 -12.31
C ALA A 20 5.98 -14.80 -12.62
N ARG A 21 6.51 -14.13 -11.59
CA ARG A 21 7.34 -12.95 -11.77
C ARG A 21 8.66 -13.24 -12.50
N ILE A 22 9.28 -14.38 -12.20
CA ILE A 22 10.49 -14.85 -12.90
C ILE A 22 10.16 -15.08 -14.38
N GLU A 23 9.02 -15.70 -14.68
CA GLU A 23 8.62 -15.96 -16.06
C GLU A 23 8.33 -14.68 -16.84
N ASP A 24 7.61 -13.72 -16.25
CA ASP A 24 7.39 -12.40 -16.84
C ASP A 24 8.72 -11.69 -17.14
N CYS A 25 9.68 -11.77 -16.22
CA CYS A 25 11.01 -11.21 -16.42
C CYS A 25 11.72 -11.88 -17.60
N LYS A 26 11.68 -13.22 -17.69
CA LYS A 26 12.30 -13.96 -18.81
C LYS A 26 11.67 -13.57 -20.14
N GLN A 27 10.34 -13.45 -20.21
CA GLN A 27 9.65 -13.03 -21.42
C GLN A 27 10.02 -11.60 -21.81
N THR A 28 10.10 -10.70 -20.83
CA THR A 28 10.52 -9.31 -21.05
C THR A 28 11.95 -9.23 -21.59
N VAL A 29 12.88 -10.02 -21.03
CA VAL A 29 14.26 -10.10 -21.51
C VAL A 29 14.29 -10.57 -22.96
N LYS A 30 13.61 -11.68 -23.28
CA LYS A 30 13.53 -12.19 -24.66
C LYS A 30 13.01 -11.15 -25.65
N ARG A 31 11.97 -10.40 -25.26
CA ARG A 31 11.43 -9.31 -26.10
C ARG A 31 12.47 -8.21 -26.33
N LEU A 32 13.15 -7.77 -25.27
CA LEU A 32 14.18 -6.74 -25.39
C LEU A 32 15.37 -7.23 -26.22
N GLU A 33 15.77 -8.50 -26.11
CA GLU A 33 16.80 -9.11 -26.95
C GLU A 33 16.41 -9.09 -28.43
N THR A 34 15.15 -9.42 -28.75
CA THR A 34 14.66 -9.33 -30.13
C THR A 34 14.65 -7.89 -30.63
N ASP A 35 14.19 -6.93 -29.81
CA ASP A 35 14.14 -5.52 -30.19
C ASP A 35 15.55 -4.96 -30.44
N ILE A 36 16.51 -5.30 -29.57
CA ILE A 36 17.93 -4.94 -29.76
C ILE A 36 18.44 -5.56 -31.05
N PHE A 37 18.19 -6.84 -31.30
CA PHE A 37 18.63 -7.51 -32.53
C PHE A 37 18.13 -6.80 -33.79
N PHE A 38 16.83 -6.51 -33.87
CA PHE A 38 16.26 -5.81 -35.03
C PHE A 38 16.81 -4.39 -35.17
N THR A 39 16.95 -3.65 -34.08
CA THR A 39 17.48 -2.29 -34.09
C THR A 39 18.94 -2.26 -34.55
N THR A 40 19.77 -3.18 -34.03
CA THR A 40 21.17 -3.31 -34.46
C THR A 40 21.27 -3.64 -35.94
N ARG A 41 20.42 -4.53 -36.46
CA ARG A 41 20.37 -4.87 -37.89
C ARG A 41 19.97 -3.68 -38.77
N GLN A 42 19.03 -2.86 -38.32
CA GLN A 42 18.68 -1.62 -39.02
C GLN A 42 19.83 -0.62 -39.02
N LEU A 43 20.52 -0.47 -37.89
CA LEU A 43 21.66 0.43 -37.77
C LEU A 43 22.87 -0.04 -38.61
N GLU A 44 23.13 -1.34 -38.66
CA GLU A 44 24.12 -1.95 -39.56
C GLU A 44 23.86 -1.58 -41.03
N PHE A 45 22.59 -1.60 -41.44
CA PHE A 45 22.21 -1.25 -42.80
C PHE A 45 22.35 0.25 -43.10
N ILE A 46 22.03 1.11 -42.12
CA ILE A 46 21.99 2.56 -42.32
C ILE A 46 23.39 3.17 -42.18
N MET A 47 24.17 2.77 -41.17
CA MET A 47 25.49 3.33 -40.85
C MET A 47 26.39 2.28 -40.18
N PRO A 48 27.05 1.41 -40.97
CA PRO A 48 27.93 0.37 -40.43
C PRO A 48 29.20 0.94 -39.78
N GLU A 49 29.73 2.06 -40.28
CA GLU A 49 31.00 2.62 -39.82
C GLU A 49 30.93 3.22 -38.41
N LEU A 50 29.79 3.78 -38.02
CA LEU A 50 29.57 4.40 -36.70
C LEU A 50 29.03 3.41 -35.67
N LEU A 51 28.69 2.19 -36.07
CA LEU A 51 28.09 1.17 -35.22
C LEU A 51 28.94 0.82 -33.99
N PRO A 52 30.29 0.66 -34.09
CA PRO A 52 31.13 0.36 -32.93
C PRO A 52 31.12 1.48 -31.88
N GLU A 53 31.07 2.73 -32.31
CA GLU A 53 31.04 3.91 -31.42
C GLU A 53 29.70 4.03 -30.70
N ILE A 54 28.61 3.75 -31.42
CA ILE A 54 27.26 3.70 -30.85
C ILE A 54 27.14 2.60 -29.79
N HIS A 55 27.68 1.40 -30.07
CA HIS A 55 27.71 0.31 -29.09
C HIS A 55 28.52 0.69 -27.84
N LEU A 56 29.69 1.30 -28.01
CA LEU A 56 30.52 1.74 -26.88
C LEU A 56 29.76 2.72 -25.98
N VAL A 57 29.11 3.73 -26.57
CA VAL A 57 28.32 4.72 -25.81
C VAL A 57 27.12 4.06 -25.13
N ALA A 58 26.43 3.16 -25.83
CA ALA A 58 25.30 2.42 -25.27
C ALA A 58 25.72 1.53 -24.09
N ASP A 59 26.87 0.85 -24.18
CA ASP A 59 27.41 0.02 -23.11
C ASP A 59 27.81 0.86 -21.89
N LEU A 60 28.51 1.98 -22.11
CA LEU A 60 28.87 2.91 -21.03
C LEU A 60 27.62 3.50 -20.34
N ALA A 61 26.61 3.87 -21.11
CA ALA A 61 25.34 4.37 -20.58
C ALA A 61 24.58 3.28 -19.79
N SER A 62 24.59 2.04 -20.29
CA SER A 62 23.96 0.89 -19.65
C SER A 62 24.63 0.57 -18.32
N ARG A 63 25.97 0.48 -18.28
CA ARG A 63 26.74 0.25 -17.05
C ARG A 63 26.48 1.31 -15.98
N ARG A 64 26.48 2.59 -16.36
CA ARG A 64 26.15 3.68 -15.41
C ARG A 64 24.74 3.57 -14.85
N ARG A 65 23.77 3.08 -15.65
CA ARG A 65 22.39 2.88 -15.18
C ARG A 65 22.29 1.66 -14.27
N THR A 66 22.95 0.55 -14.61
CA THR A 66 22.94 -0.66 -13.77
C THR A 66 23.59 -0.37 -12.42
N GLU A 67 24.76 0.26 -12.39
CA GLU A 67 25.45 0.65 -11.14
C GLU A 67 24.57 1.56 -10.24
N LYS A 68 23.93 2.57 -10.83
CA LYS A 68 22.99 3.44 -10.09
C LYS A 68 21.79 2.67 -9.55
N GLN A 69 21.30 1.70 -10.30
CA GLN A 69 20.15 0.90 -9.91
C GLN A 69 20.52 -0.11 -8.82
N GLU A 70 21.67 -0.77 -8.94
CA GLU A 70 22.23 -1.69 -7.94
C GLU A 70 22.46 -0.95 -6.62
N THR A 71 23.19 0.17 -6.64
CA THR A 71 23.42 0.98 -5.43
C THR A 71 22.10 1.47 -4.80
N SER A 72 21.09 1.81 -5.60
CA SER A 72 19.74 2.15 -5.10
C SER A 72 19.04 0.95 -4.46
N GLN A 73 19.13 -0.23 -5.07
CA GLN A 73 18.55 -1.46 -4.54
C GLN A 73 19.27 -1.92 -3.26
N GLU A 74 20.59 -1.85 -3.20
CA GLU A 74 21.39 -2.13 -2.00
C GLU A 74 21.05 -1.17 -0.87
N ARG A 75 20.84 0.12 -1.16
CA ARG A 75 20.33 1.10 -0.18
C ARG A 75 18.95 0.72 0.33
N LYS A 76 18.04 0.28 -0.54
CA LYS A 76 16.70 -0.19 -0.13
C LYS A 76 16.81 -1.45 0.72
N LEU A 77 17.61 -2.43 0.31
CA LEU A 77 17.81 -3.68 1.03
C LEU A 77 18.42 -3.42 2.41
N SER A 78 19.49 -2.62 2.48
CA SER A 78 20.11 -2.23 3.75
C SER A 78 19.15 -1.44 4.64
N ALA A 79 18.28 -0.59 4.09
CA ALA A 79 17.24 0.09 4.85
C ALA A 79 16.16 -0.88 5.38
N LEU A 80 15.78 -1.88 4.60
CA LEU A 80 14.83 -2.93 5.03
C LEU A 80 15.42 -3.81 6.13
N LEU A 81 16.69 -4.19 6.00
CA LEU A 81 17.41 -4.95 7.03
C LEU A 81 17.54 -4.15 8.34
N LYS A 82 17.89 -2.85 8.25
CA LYS A 82 17.93 -1.95 9.42
C LYS A 82 16.55 -1.71 10.06
N LYS A 83 15.47 -1.77 9.26
CA LYS A 83 14.09 -1.65 9.74
C LYS A 83 13.52 -2.91 10.39
N GLY A 84 14.35 -3.94 10.62
CA GLY A 84 14.00 -5.27 11.13
C GLY A 84 12.62 -5.39 11.79
N ARG A 85 11.74 -6.22 11.20
CA ARG A 85 10.38 -6.60 11.67
C ARG A 85 9.66 -5.56 12.56
N LYS A 86 9.68 -4.28 12.23
CA LYS A 86 8.66 -3.36 12.74
C LYS A 86 7.41 -3.58 11.91
N THR A 87 6.58 -4.52 12.35
CA THR A 87 5.18 -4.57 11.93
C THR A 87 4.55 -3.21 12.24
N ARG A 88 3.81 -2.67 11.26
CA ARG A 88 3.12 -1.38 11.23
C ARG A 88 4.05 -0.21 10.93
N GLY A 89 3.84 0.38 9.75
CA GLY A 89 4.55 1.58 9.31
C GLY A 89 4.38 2.73 10.32
N PRO A 90 5.31 3.69 10.34
CA PRO A 90 5.19 4.84 11.21
C PRO A 90 3.89 5.57 10.87
N MET A 91 3.04 5.74 11.88
CA MET A 91 2.05 6.79 11.94
C MET A 91 2.82 8.08 11.61
N LEU A 92 2.55 8.69 10.45
CA LEU A 92 3.14 9.98 10.12
C LEU A 92 2.62 10.94 11.18
N GLU A 93 3.44 11.27 12.18
CA GLU A 93 3.12 12.34 13.10
C GLU A 93 2.91 13.58 12.24
N GLN A 94 1.67 14.08 12.22
CA GLN A 94 1.36 15.31 11.52
C GLN A 94 2.27 16.40 12.10
N PRO A 95 2.88 17.26 11.26
CA PRO A 95 3.67 18.37 11.75
C PRO A 95 2.79 19.18 12.71
N ASP A 96 3.27 19.36 13.95
CA ASP A 96 2.52 20.08 14.99
C ASP A 96 2.22 21.49 14.49
N THR A 97 0.97 21.68 14.07
CA THR A 97 0.50 22.94 13.49
C THR A 97 0.75 24.13 14.42
N ARG A 98 0.81 23.92 15.74
CA ARG A 98 1.09 24.98 16.72
C ARG A 98 2.52 25.50 16.60
N LYS A 99 3.50 24.61 16.38
CA LYS A 99 4.91 25.01 16.22
C LYS A 99 5.12 25.81 14.94
N VAL A 100 4.45 25.41 13.85
CA VAL A 100 4.51 26.12 12.57
C VAL A 100 3.90 27.51 12.69
N VAL A 101 2.72 27.64 13.31
CA VAL A 101 2.08 28.96 13.52
C VAL A 101 2.93 29.85 14.42
N CYS A 102 3.49 29.31 15.50
CA CYS A 102 4.37 30.08 16.40
C CYS A 102 5.62 30.61 15.68
N ALA A 103 6.28 29.77 14.87
CA ALA A 103 7.44 30.19 14.08
C ALA A 103 7.08 31.29 13.06
N VAL A 104 5.92 31.17 12.41
CA VAL A 104 5.43 32.16 11.44
C VAL A 104 5.09 33.49 12.11
N GLU A 105 4.35 33.49 13.22
CA GLU A 105 4.01 34.74 13.94
C GLU A 105 5.24 35.43 14.53
N ASN A 106 6.21 34.66 15.04
CA ASN A 106 7.48 35.22 15.51
C ASN A 106 8.26 35.92 14.39
N ALA A 107 8.24 35.38 13.17
CA ALA A 107 8.90 36.00 12.01
C ALA A 107 8.16 37.25 11.50
N ILE A 108 6.85 37.34 11.73
CA ILE A 108 5.99 38.43 11.24
C ILE A 108 5.96 39.63 12.21
N GLY A 109 6.38 39.46 13.46
CA GLY A 109 6.32 40.50 14.50
C GLY A 109 7.07 41.81 14.20
N LEU A 110 7.99 41.81 13.23
CA LEU A 110 8.78 42.98 12.81
C LEU A 110 8.26 43.68 11.54
N LEU A 111 7.21 43.15 10.91
CA LEU A 111 6.69 43.63 9.62
C LEU A 111 5.57 44.68 9.79
N GLY A 112 5.35 45.48 8.74
CA GLY A 112 4.25 46.44 8.68
C GLY A 112 2.88 45.75 8.65
N GLU A 113 1.83 46.37 9.21
CA GLU A 113 0.51 45.74 9.42
C GLU A 113 -0.09 45.09 8.16
N SER A 114 0.07 45.73 7.00
CA SER A 114 -0.39 45.19 5.71
C SER A 114 0.35 43.91 5.29
N GLU A 115 1.66 43.83 5.48
CA GLU A 115 2.46 42.66 5.11
C GLU A 115 2.20 41.49 6.07
N ARG A 116 1.91 41.79 7.34
CA ARG A 116 1.55 40.76 8.33
C ARG A 116 0.30 40.00 7.91
N ASP A 117 -0.72 40.71 7.47
CA ASP A 117 -2.00 40.11 7.10
C ASP A 117 -1.92 39.33 5.78
N GLU A 118 -1.09 39.77 4.83
CA GLU A 118 -0.79 39.00 3.62
C GLU A 118 -0.11 37.67 3.95
N VAL A 119 0.92 37.68 4.80
CA VAL A 119 1.66 36.46 5.17
C VAL A 119 0.76 35.52 5.99
N ARG A 120 -0.07 36.04 6.90
CA ARG A 120 -1.07 35.24 7.61
C ARG A 120 -2.04 34.57 6.67
N THR A 121 -2.58 35.31 5.70
CA THR A 121 -3.53 34.77 4.71
C THR A 121 -2.89 33.65 3.89
N ARG A 122 -1.61 33.81 3.47
CA ARG A 122 -0.86 32.76 2.76
C ARG A 122 -0.57 31.55 3.66
N ALA A 123 -0.18 31.76 4.92
CA ALA A 123 0.07 30.68 5.88
C ALA A 123 -1.19 29.84 6.13
N VAL A 124 -2.35 30.48 6.31
CA VAL A 124 -3.65 29.80 6.45
C VAL A 124 -4.00 29.00 5.19
N ALA A 125 -3.75 29.54 3.98
CA ALA A 125 -3.97 28.83 2.73
C ALA A 125 -3.08 27.57 2.60
N ILE A 126 -1.83 27.64 3.04
CA ILE A 126 -0.90 26.49 3.02
C ILE A 126 -1.31 25.44 4.07
N LEU A 127 -1.57 25.85 5.31
CA LEU A 127 -1.95 24.96 6.41
C LEU A 127 -3.29 24.25 6.12
N SER A 128 -4.25 24.94 5.50
CA SER A 128 -5.53 24.35 5.11
C SER A 128 -5.40 23.31 3.99
N ARG A 129 -4.42 23.46 3.08
CA ARG A 129 -4.10 22.44 2.06
C ARG A 129 -3.44 21.20 2.68
N ILE A 130 -2.51 21.39 3.61
CA ILE A 130 -1.83 20.29 4.33
C ILE A 130 -2.84 19.43 5.10
N ARG A 131 -3.82 20.04 5.76
CA ARG A 131 -4.90 19.31 6.44
C ARG A 131 -5.73 18.44 5.50
N LYS A 132 -5.99 18.90 4.26
CA LYS A 132 -6.74 18.14 3.26
C LYS A 132 -5.94 16.95 2.71
N SER A 133 -4.62 17.10 2.55
CA SER A 133 -3.73 16.00 2.14
C SER A 133 -3.45 14.99 3.26
N GLY A 134 -3.64 15.36 4.53
CA GLY A 134 -3.54 14.45 5.69
C GLY A 134 -4.72 13.48 5.83
N CYS A 135 -5.83 13.73 5.11
CA CYS A 135 -6.87 12.74 4.86
C CYS A 135 -6.52 11.93 3.60
N GLN A 136 -5.27 11.47 3.52
CA GLN A 136 -4.91 10.42 2.57
C GLN A 136 -5.72 9.20 2.97
N GLN A 137 -6.67 8.84 2.12
CA GLN A 137 -7.44 7.63 2.21
C GLN A 137 -6.42 6.48 2.32
N VAL A 138 -6.28 5.94 3.54
CA VAL A 138 -5.37 4.83 3.87
C VAL A 138 -5.65 3.60 3.01
N LEU A 139 -6.84 3.55 2.40
CA LEU A 139 -7.28 2.47 1.54
C LEU A 139 -7.03 2.80 0.07
N SER A 140 -6.31 1.91 -0.61
CA SER A 140 -6.16 1.91 -2.05
C SER A 140 -7.52 1.81 -2.76
N GLU A 141 -7.62 2.29 -3.99
CA GLU A 141 -8.85 2.16 -4.80
C GLU A 141 -9.30 0.70 -4.93
N ASP A 142 -8.36 -0.23 -5.04
CA ASP A 142 -8.64 -1.66 -5.08
C ASP A 142 -9.23 -2.16 -3.76
N GLU A 143 -8.74 -1.68 -2.63
CA GLU A 143 -9.24 -2.05 -1.30
C GLU A 143 -10.65 -1.49 -1.09
N LYS A 144 -10.92 -0.24 -1.50
CA LYS A 144 -12.27 0.33 -1.48
C LYS A 144 -13.22 -0.44 -2.38
N LYS A 145 -12.78 -0.82 -3.58
CA LYS A 145 -13.57 -1.60 -4.52
C LYS A 145 -13.86 -2.99 -3.98
N ALA A 146 -12.88 -3.63 -3.34
CA ALA A 146 -13.05 -4.92 -2.67
C ALA A 146 -14.03 -4.83 -1.49
N ILE A 147 -13.94 -3.79 -0.66
CA ILE A 147 -14.89 -3.57 0.46
C ILE A 147 -16.31 -3.33 -0.08
N LYS A 148 -16.46 -2.52 -1.13
CA LYS A 148 -17.77 -2.29 -1.79
C LYS A 148 -18.33 -3.58 -2.40
N ALA A 149 -17.50 -4.37 -3.05
CA ALA A 149 -17.90 -5.67 -3.60
C ALA A 149 -18.29 -6.65 -2.48
N MET A 150 -17.56 -6.66 -1.37
CA MET A 150 -17.85 -7.48 -0.20
C MET A 150 -19.18 -7.07 0.45
N HIS A 151 -19.47 -5.77 0.57
CA HIS A 151 -20.76 -5.27 1.06
C HIS A 151 -21.94 -5.62 0.14
N LYS A 152 -21.71 -5.77 -1.18
CA LYS A 152 -22.74 -6.18 -2.14
C LYS A 152 -23.12 -7.66 -1.98
N ASN A 153 -22.21 -8.48 -1.47
CA ASN A 153 -22.44 -9.91 -1.26
C ASN A 153 -23.24 -10.16 0.03
N LYS A 154 -24.55 -10.38 -0.10
CA LYS A 154 -25.45 -10.70 1.05
C LYS A 154 -25.09 -11.98 1.82
N LYS A 155 -24.20 -12.81 1.27
CA LYS A 155 -23.66 -14.02 1.91
C LYS A 155 -22.69 -13.70 3.06
N ILE A 156 -22.06 -12.53 3.04
CA ILE A 156 -21.07 -12.13 4.04
C ILE A 156 -21.65 -11.00 4.88
N ALA A 157 -21.64 -11.14 6.19
CA ALA A 157 -22.06 -10.11 7.14
C ALA A 157 -20.82 -9.42 7.73
N VAL A 158 -20.75 -8.10 7.57
CA VAL A 158 -19.67 -7.26 8.12
C VAL A 158 -20.28 -6.40 9.22
N LEU A 159 -19.89 -6.65 10.47
CA LEU A 159 -20.47 -5.96 11.63
C LEU A 159 -19.37 -5.20 12.39
N PRO A 160 -19.57 -3.89 12.66
CA PRO A 160 -18.70 -3.16 13.57
C PRO A 160 -18.96 -3.66 14.99
N VAL A 161 -17.90 -4.11 15.67
CA VAL A 161 -18.00 -4.53 17.07
C VAL A 161 -17.59 -3.36 17.96
N GLY A 162 -18.41 -3.05 18.96
CA GLY A 162 -18.26 -1.87 19.83
C GLY A 162 -17.00 -1.82 20.70
N LYS A 163 -16.03 -2.74 20.53
CA LYS A 163 -14.79 -2.80 21.31
C LYS A 163 -13.57 -2.72 20.38
N GLY A 164 -12.87 -1.58 20.43
CA GLY A 164 -11.52 -1.44 19.88
C GLY A 164 -11.40 -1.26 18.36
N ASN A 165 -12.38 -0.66 17.68
CA ASN A 165 -12.36 -0.45 16.22
C ASN A 165 -12.15 -1.76 15.44
N VAL A 166 -12.65 -2.89 15.96
CA VAL A 166 -12.58 -4.18 15.30
C VAL A 166 -13.86 -4.39 14.50
N THR A 167 -13.69 -4.84 13.25
CA THR A 167 -14.81 -5.27 12.40
C THR A 167 -14.76 -6.78 12.27
N VAL A 168 -15.87 -7.46 12.51
CA VAL A 168 -15.97 -8.91 12.35
C VAL A 168 -16.64 -9.21 11.02
N VAL A 169 -16.03 -10.12 10.26
CA VAL A 169 -16.55 -10.62 8.98
C VAL A 169 -17.03 -12.04 9.20
N LEU A 170 -18.31 -12.30 8.93
CA LEU A 170 -18.95 -13.60 9.15
C LEU A 170 -19.55 -14.11 7.84
N ASP A 171 -19.49 -15.43 7.64
CA ASP A 171 -20.32 -16.09 6.65
C ASP A 171 -21.73 -16.29 7.22
N ARG A 172 -22.73 -15.81 6.49
CA ARG A 172 -24.11 -15.75 6.96
C ARG A 172 -24.71 -17.14 7.11
N SER A 173 -24.45 -18.04 6.18
CA SER A 173 -25.00 -19.41 6.21
C SER A 173 -24.46 -20.20 7.42
N ALA A 174 -23.15 -20.15 7.63
CA ALA A 174 -22.50 -20.80 8.76
C ALA A 174 -22.92 -20.20 10.11
N TYR A 175 -23.14 -18.89 10.16
CA TYR A 175 -23.68 -18.21 11.34
C TYR A 175 -25.12 -18.67 11.62
N GLU A 176 -25.99 -18.65 10.61
CA GLU A 176 -27.38 -19.07 10.73
C GLU A 176 -27.49 -20.54 11.18
N SER A 177 -26.72 -21.45 10.58
CA SER A 177 -26.67 -22.87 10.99
C SER A 177 -26.26 -23.05 12.45
N LYS A 178 -25.18 -22.39 12.89
CA LYS A 178 -24.74 -22.43 14.29
C LYS A 178 -25.77 -21.83 15.23
N MET A 179 -26.42 -20.74 14.82
CA MET A 179 -27.43 -20.11 15.64
C MET A 179 -28.66 -21.01 15.80
N THR A 180 -29.09 -21.68 14.73
CA THR A 180 -30.18 -22.67 14.80
C THR A 180 -29.81 -23.89 15.63
N GLU A 181 -28.56 -24.33 15.58
CA GLU A 181 -28.05 -25.43 16.41
C GLU A 181 -28.08 -25.04 17.90
N ILE A 182 -27.56 -23.85 18.25
CA ILE A 182 -27.52 -23.37 19.63
C ILE A 182 -28.92 -23.09 20.18
N VAL A 183 -29.79 -22.45 19.39
CA VAL A 183 -31.18 -22.15 19.80
C VAL A 183 -32.04 -23.42 19.85
N GLY A 184 -31.74 -24.40 19.01
CA GLY A 184 -32.42 -25.69 18.96
C GLY A 184 -31.92 -26.69 20.02
N ASP A 185 -30.83 -26.39 20.73
CA ASP A 185 -30.31 -27.23 21.79
C ASP A 185 -31.19 -27.16 23.04
N CYS A 186 -32.18 -28.06 23.08
CA CYS A 186 -33.04 -28.31 24.23
C CYS A 186 -32.37 -29.19 25.32
N THR A 187 -31.14 -29.65 25.12
CA THR A 187 -30.42 -30.48 26.10
C THR A 187 -29.64 -29.63 27.10
N THR A 188 -29.03 -28.54 26.64
CA THR A 188 -28.26 -27.61 27.50
C THR A 188 -29.07 -26.39 27.92
N TYR A 189 -29.99 -25.90 27.06
CA TYR A 189 -30.76 -24.68 27.32
C TYR A 189 -32.25 -24.96 27.49
N ALA A 190 -32.86 -24.36 28.52
CA ALA A 190 -34.30 -24.46 28.76
C ALA A 190 -35.02 -23.17 28.33
N LYS A 191 -36.16 -23.30 27.64
CA LYS A 191 -36.95 -22.17 27.19
C LYS A 191 -37.64 -21.50 28.39
N ILE A 192 -37.24 -20.27 28.70
CA ILE A 192 -37.83 -19.50 29.79
C ILE A 192 -39.16 -18.91 29.30
N ASN A 193 -40.29 -19.35 29.87
CA ASN A 193 -41.65 -18.90 29.49
C ASN A 193 -42.12 -17.62 30.18
N LYS A 194 -41.31 -17.03 31.09
CA LYS A 194 -41.62 -15.76 31.76
C LYS A 194 -40.40 -14.85 31.73
N VAL A 195 -40.64 -13.57 31.43
CA VAL A 195 -39.62 -12.53 31.59
C VAL A 195 -39.18 -12.53 33.06
N PRO A 196 -37.93 -12.88 33.38
CA PRO A 196 -37.46 -12.78 34.75
C PRO A 196 -37.15 -11.30 34.98
N TYR A 197 -38.08 -10.64 35.67
CA TYR A 197 -37.97 -9.31 36.29
C TYR A 197 -38.00 -8.10 35.33
N LEU A 198 -39.17 -7.43 35.33
CA LEU A 198 -39.26 -5.97 35.23
C LEU A 198 -38.87 -5.37 36.60
#